data_AF-A0A4Q2IUA0-F1
#
_entry.id   AF-A0A4Q2IUA0-F1
#
_cell.length_a   1.000
_cell.length_b   1.000
_cell.length_c   1.000
_cell.angle_alpha   90.00
_cell.angle_beta   90.00
_cell.angle_gamma   90.00
#
_symmetry.space_group_name_H-M   'P 1'
#
loop_
_entity.id
_entity.type
_entity.pdbx_description
1 polymer ?
#
loop_
_entity_poly.entity_id
_entity_poly.type
_entity_poly.pdbx_seq_one_letter_code
_entity_poly.pdbx_strand_id
1 'polypeptide(L)'
;MTPFTEAELLADSAEYLAQLEASGRLGAAEPRVCHHFFPLDGASEDAYLPALPSALAELDPDALIAVIGDPVGVELWQLVEPDRNWLTGQIRAFHLAAVSCSAVYAGWSYEPERERTNGS
;
A
#
# COMPACT_ATOMS: atom_id res chain seq x y z
N MET A 1 15.03 2.10 8.48
CA MET A 1 13.76 2.84 8.47
C MET A 1 13.07 2.66 9.82
N THR A 2 12.80 3.75 10.53
CA THR A 2 11.92 3.70 11.71
C THR A 2 10.49 3.43 11.23
N PRO A 3 9.82 2.37 11.71
CA PRO A 3 8.47 2.06 11.28
C PRO A 3 7.47 3.08 11.82
N PHE A 4 6.52 3.50 10.99
CA PHE A 4 5.32 4.19 11.47
C PHE A 4 4.47 3.23 12.31
N THR A 5 3.83 3.77 13.35
CA THR A 5 2.79 3.07 14.09
C THR A 5 1.48 3.03 13.28
N GLU A 6 0.63 2.05 13.57
CA GLU A 6 -0.73 1.99 12.99
C GLU A 6 -1.50 3.30 13.21
N ALA A 7 -1.36 3.92 14.39
CA ALA A 7 -2.04 5.17 14.71
C ALA A 7 -1.56 6.36 13.85
N GLU A 8 -0.27 6.46 13.57
CA GLU A 8 0.31 7.48 12.68
C GLU A 8 -0.21 7.29 11.25
N LEU A 9 -0.17 6.06 10.74
CA LEU A 9 -0.66 5.75 9.39
C LEU A 9 -2.15 6.08 9.22
N LEU A 10 -2.97 5.81 10.23
CA LEU A 10 -4.41 6.11 10.20
C LEU A 10 -4.69 7.61 10.26
N ALA A 11 -3.93 8.37 11.04
CA ALA A 11 -4.07 9.83 11.13
C ALA A 11 -3.73 10.48 9.77
N ASP A 12 -2.59 10.10 9.19
CA ASP A 12 -2.14 10.63 7.90
C ASP A 12 -3.10 10.26 6.76
N SER A 13 -3.70 9.07 6.82
CA SER A 13 -4.66 8.61 5.81
C SER A 13 -5.93 9.46 5.76
N ALA A 14 -6.42 9.93 6.91
CA ALA A 14 -7.62 10.77 6.94
C ALA A 14 -7.36 12.15 6.32
N GLU A 15 -6.21 12.76 6.61
CA GLU A 15 -5.81 14.02 6.01
C GLU A 15 -5.60 13.89 4.50
N TYR A 16 -4.88 12.85 4.07
CA TYR A 16 -4.60 12.64 2.66
C TYR A 16 -5.85 12.36 1.84
N LEU A 17 -6.79 11.55 2.34
CA LEU A 17 -8.10 11.34 1.70
C LEU A 17 -8.86 12.66 1.48
N ALA A 18 -8.88 13.54 2.49
CA ALA A 18 -9.54 14.85 2.37
C ALA A 18 -8.85 15.72 1.30
N GLN A 19 -7.53 15.65 1.15
CA GLN A 19 -6.81 16.34 0.09
C GLN A 19 -7.15 15.76 -1.31
N LEU A 20 -7.28 14.44 -1.45
CA LEU A 20 -7.69 13.80 -2.70
C LEU A 20 -9.11 14.22 -3.11
N GLU A 21 -10.04 14.28 -2.17
CA GLU A 21 -11.41 14.75 -2.40
C GLU A 21 -11.42 16.23 -2.78
N ALA A 22 -10.74 17.10 -2.01
CA ALA A 22 -10.69 18.53 -2.28
C ALA A 22 -10.02 18.89 -3.62
N SER A 23 -9.09 18.06 -4.08
CA SER A 23 -8.42 18.22 -5.38
C SER A 23 -9.17 17.56 -6.54
N GLY A 24 -10.31 16.90 -6.30
CA GLY A 24 -11.09 16.22 -7.32
C GLY A 24 -10.34 15.05 -7.97
N ARG A 25 -9.40 14.44 -7.24
CA ARG A 25 -8.60 13.30 -7.74
C ARG A 25 -9.34 11.97 -7.64
N LEU A 26 -10.29 11.86 -6.73
CA LEU A 26 -11.15 10.68 -6.57
C LEU A 26 -12.17 10.57 -7.73
N GLY A 27 -12.70 9.38 -7.97
CA GLY A 27 -13.65 9.10 -9.05
C GLY A 27 -12.96 8.80 -10.38
N ALA A 28 -11.75 8.24 -10.34
CA ALA A 28 -11.04 7.82 -11.53
C ALA A 28 -11.75 6.63 -12.21
N ALA A 29 -11.62 6.51 -13.53
CA ALA A 29 -12.14 5.35 -14.26
C ALA A 29 -11.45 4.04 -13.83
N GLU A 30 -10.14 4.13 -13.55
CA GLU A 30 -9.32 3.04 -13.05
C GLU A 30 -8.61 3.49 -11.75
N PRO A 31 -9.34 3.49 -10.62
CA PRO A 31 -8.76 3.87 -9.34
C PRO A 31 -7.80 2.78 -8.89
N ARG A 32 -6.66 3.18 -8.35
CA ARG A 32 -5.63 2.23 -7.90
C ARG A 32 -4.90 2.76 -6.68
N VAL A 33 -4.77 1.88 -5.70
CA VAL A 33 -4.02 2.10 -4.45
C VAL A 33 -2.80 1.20 -4.47
N CYS A 34 -1.62 1.77 -4.16
CA CYS A 34 -0.39 1.03 -3.95
C CYS A 34 -0.02 1.03 -2.46
N HIS A 35 0.31 -0.12 -1.92
CA HIS A 35 0.77 -0.33 -0.56
C HIS A 35 2.25 -0.70 -0.57
N HIS A 36 3.05 0.01 0.22
CA HIS A 36 4.51 -0.07 0.19
C HIS A 36 5.05 -0.81 1.41
N PHE A 37 5.94 -1.76 1.18
CA PHE A 37 6.56 -2.57 2.22
C PHE A 37 8.08 -2.63 2.03
N PHE A 38 8.82 -2.52 3.14
CA PHE A 38 10.27 -2.59 3.16
C PHE A 38 10.75 -3.54 4.27
N PRO A 39 11.97 -4.10 4.16
CA PRO A 39 12.53 -4.90 5.23
C PRO A 39 12.66 -4.07 6.52
N LEU A 40 12.43 -4.73 7.67
CA LEU A 40 12.82 -4.15 8.95
C LEU A 40 14.34 -3.98 9.00
N ASP A 41 14.84 -2.92 9.66
CA ASP A 41 16.28 -2.68 9.75
C ASP A 41 17.03 -3.90 10.31
N GLY A 42 18.00 -4.39 9.53
CA GLY A 42 18.80 -5.57 9.87
C GLY A 42 18.17 -6.91 9.50
N ALA A 43 16.96 -6.95 8.96
CA ALA A 43 16.40 -8.16 8.35
C ALA A 43 17.09 -8.44 7.01
N SER A 44 17.42 -9.71 6.75
CA SER A 44 17.90 -10.12 5.43
C SER A 44 16.74 -10.17 4.43
N GLU A 45 17.04 -9.93 3.16
CA GLU A 45 16.07 -10.09 2.06
C GLU A 45 15.45 -11.50 2.06
N ASP A 46 16.26 -12.52 2.34
CA ASP A 46 15.82 -13.92 2.45
C ASP A 46 14.77 -14.18 3.53
N ALA A 47 14.67 -13.31 4.55
CA ALA A 47 13.72 -13.47 5.64
C ALA A 47 12.31 -12.96 5.26
N TYR A 48 12.21 -11.89 4.46
CA TYR A 48 10.93 -11.23 4.18
C TYR A 48 10.41 -11.46 2.76
N LEU A 49 11.28 -11.52 1.73
CA LEU A 49 10.86 -11.61 0.32
C LEU A 49 10.05 -12.87 -0.03
N PRO A 50 10.31 -14.06 0.56
CA PRO A 50 9.47 -15.23 0.31
C PRO A 50 8.16 -15.19 1.09
N ALA A 51 8.19 -14.69 2.33
CA ALA A 51 7.09 -14.79 3.28
C ALA A 51 6.03 -13.69 3.07
N LEU A 52 6.47 -12.45 2.88
CA LEU A 52 5.56 -11.30 2.81
C LEU A 52 4.62 -11.35 1.59
N PRO A 53 5.10 -11.60 0.35
CA PRO A 53 4.19 -11.73 -0.80
C PRO A 53 3.12 -12.83 -0.61
N SER A 54 3.49 -13.96 0.02
CA SER A 54 2.54 -15.03 0.32
C SER A 54 1.48 -14.59 1.33
N ALA A 55 1.89 -13.97 2.44
CA ALA A 55 0.97 -13.47 3.46
C ALA A 55 0.02 -12.39 2.90
N LEU A 56 0.53 -11.53 2.01
CA LEU A 56 -0.27 -10.51 1.35
C LEU A 56 -1.27 -11.10 0.35
N ALA A 57 -0.88 -12.13 -0.42
CA ALA A 57 -1.77 -12.82 -1.35
C ALA A 57 -2.90 -13.60 -0.63
N GLU A 58 -2.68 -14.03 0.61
CA GLU A 58 -3.73 -14.63 1.44
C GLU A 58 -4.77 -13.60 1.91
N LEU A 59 -4.35 -12.35 2.13
CA LEU A 59 -5.26 -11.25 2.51
C LEU A 59 -6.04 -10.71 1.31
N ASP A 60 -5.39 -10.59 0.16
CA ASP A 60 -6.02 -10.18 -1.09
C ASP A 60 -5.48 -11.00 -2.28
N PRO A 61 -6.20 -12.06 -2.71
CA PRO A 61 -5.77 -12.91 -3.81
C PRO A 61 -5.89 -12.25 -5.18
N ASP A 62 -6.62 -11.14 -5.29
CA ASP A 62 -6.83 -10.41 -6.55
C ASP A 62 -5.83 -9.24 -6.71
N ALA A 63 -5.10 -8.90 -5.64
CA ALA A 63 -4.10 -7.85 -5.69
C ALA A 63 -2.89 -8.24 -6.53
N LEU A 64 -2.35 -7.24 -7.25
CA LEU A 64 -1.08 -7.39 -7.95
C LEU A 64 0.07 -7.13 -6.97
N ILE A 65 0.90 -8.14 -6.74
CA ILE A 65 2.06 -8.04 -5.84
C ILE A 65 3.34 -8.03 -6.67
N ALA A 66 4.18 -7.02 -6.45
CA ALA A 66 5.45 -6.86 -7.14
C ALA A 66 6.60 -6.70 -6.15
N VAL A 67 7.74 -7.32 -6.45
CA VAL A 67 9.01 -7.03 -5.76
C VAL A 67 9.67 -5.88 -6.51
N ILE A 68 9.96 -4.79 -5.80
CA ILE A 68 10.65 -3.61 -6.34
C ILE A 68 12.11 -3.60 -5.91
N GLY A 69 12.95 -2.91 -6.67
CA GLY A 69 14.38 -2.78 -6.40
C GLY A 69 14.79 -1.38 -5.92
N ASP A 70 15.85 -1.34 -5.11
CA ASP A 70 16.57 -0.16 -4.56
C ASP A 70 15.69 0.95 -3.89
N PRO A 71 15.35 0.82 -2.59
CA PRO A 71 15.61 -0.35 -1.74
C PRO A 71 14.75 -1.53 -2.17
N VAL A 72 15.25 -2.75 -1.98
CA VAL A 72 14.45 -3.95 -2.25
C VAL A 72 13.24 -3.93 -1.32
N GLY A 73 12.04 -3.99 -1.91
CA GLY A 73 10.77 -3.88 -1.22
C GLY A 73 9.67 -4.66 -1.92
N VAL A 74 8.47 -4.62 -1.36
CA VAL A 74 7.26 -5.20 -1.96
C VAL A 74 6.24 -4.10 -2.13
N GLU A 75 5.57 -4.09 -3.27
CA GLU A 75 4.38 -3.30 -3.54
C GLU A 75 3.18 -4.23 -3.70
N LEU A 76 2.05 -3.83 -3.13
CA LEU A 76 0.76 -4.46 -3.38
C LEU A 76 -0.20 -3.42 -3.97
N TRP A 77 -0.79 -3.77 -5.11
CA TRP A 77 -1.63 -2.88 -5.90
C TRP A 77 -3.08 -3.39 -5.92
N GLN A 78 -4.02 -2.52 -5.53
CA GLN A 78 -5.46 -2.82 -5.49
C GLN A 78 -6.22 -1.85 -6.41
N LEU A 79 -7.12 -2.39 -7.25
CA LEU A 79 -7.98 -1.61 -8.14
C LEU A 79 -9.24 -1.15 -7.40
N VAL A 80 -9.10 -0.09 -6.60
CA VAL A 80 -10.15 0.37 -5.70
C VAL A 80 -10.04 1.87 -5.46
N GLU A 81 -11.19 2.53 -5.34
CA GLU A 81 -11.26 3.91 -4.85
C GLU A 81 -11.15 3.89 -3.33
N PRO A 82 -10.11 4.49 -2.73
CA PRO A 82 -9.92 4.41 -1.29
C PRO A 82 -10.98 5.22 -0.56
N ASP A 83 -11.59 4.61 0.45
CA ASP A 83 -12.36 5.31 1.47
C ASP A 83 -11.77 5.06 2.86
N ARG A 84 -12.25 5.81 3.86
CA ARG A 84 -11.73 5.76 5.22
C ARG A 84 -11.91 4.38 5.88
N ASN A 85 -13.06 3.75 5.69
CA ASN A 85 -13.36 2.47 6.31
C ASN A 85 -12.50 1.37 5.67
N TRP A 86 -12.41 1.38 4.35
CA TRP A 86 -11.58 0.47 3.58
C TRP A 86 -10.10 0.61 3.98
N LEU A 87 -9.54 1.82 3.95
CA LEU A 87 -8.13 2.06 4.34
C LEU A 87 -7.84 1.61 5.76
N THR A 88 -8.75 1.87 6.71
CA THR A 88 -8.55 1.45 8.10
C THR A 88 -8.42 -0.06 8.22
N GLY A 89 -9.26 -0.82 7.50
CA GLY A 89 -9.17 -2.28 7.44
C GLY A 89 -7.86 -2.76 6.82
N GLN A 90 -7.49 -2.19 5.67
CA GLN A 90 -6.28 -2.58 4.93
C GLN A 90 -5.00 -2.26 5.69
N ILE A 91 -4.88 -1.03 6.22
CA ILE A 91 -3.70 -0.59 6.97
C ILE A 91 -3.44 -1.54 8.14
N ARG A 92 -4.48 -1.89 8.90
CA ARG A 92 -4.34 -2.81 10.03
C ARG A 92 -3.91 -4.21 9.58
N ALA A 93 -4.57 -4.77 8.58
CA ALA A 93 -4.25 -6.12 8.09
C ALA A 93 -2.81 -6.19 7.54
N PHE A 94 -2.42 -5.22 6.72
CA PHE A 94 -1.10 -5.14 6.11
C PHE A 94 0.01 -4.82 7.11
N HIS A 95 -0.25 -3.97 8.09
CA HIS A 95 0.71 -3.73 9.18
C HIS A 95 1.00 -5.01 9.95
N LEU A 96 -0.03 -5.80 10.30
CA LEU A 96 0.14 -7.08 11.00
C LEU A 96 0.90 -8.11 10.14
N ALA A 97 0.57 -8.21 8.85
CA ALA A 97 1.28 -9.10 7.93
C ALA A 97 2.77 -8.72 7.84
N ALA A 98 3.07 -7.42 7.66
CA ALA A 98 4.43 -6.92 7.60
C ALA A 98 5.24 -7.29 8.86
N VAL A 99 4.68 -7.03 10.05
CA VAL A 99 5.33 -7.37 11.33
C VAL A 99 5.59 -8.88 11.44
N SER A 100 4.64 -9.71 11.02
CA SER A 100 4.81 -11.18 11.06
C SER A 100 5.89 -11.71 10.11
N CYS A 101 6.27 -10.92 9.11
CA CYS A 101 7.26 -11.26 8.09
C CYS A 101 8.56 -10.46 8.22
N SER A 102 8.86 -9.86 9.38
CA SER A 102 10.06 -9.02 9.59
C SER A 102 10.18 -7.86 8.59
N ALA A 103 9.04 -7.30 8.20
CA ALA A 103 8.92 -6.15 7.31
C ALA A 103 8.22 -4.98 8.00
N VAL A 104 8.24 -3.83 7.34
CA VAL A 104 7.56 -2.60 7.71
C VAL A 104 6.57 -2.25 6.63
N TYR A 105 5.33 -1.99 7.02
CA TYR A 105 4.37 -1.31 6.15
C TYR A 105 4.66 0.19 6.19
N ALA A 106 5.10 0.74 5.06
CA ALA A 106 5.60 2.11 4.94
C ALA A 106 4.54 3.13 4.52
N GLY A 107 3.33 2.66 4.21
CA GLY A 107 2.19 3.50 3.84
C GLY A 107 1.63 3.14 2.48
N TRP A 108 0.86 4.06 1.92
CA TRP A 108 0.15 3.87 0.66
C TRP A 108 0.17 5.12 -0.19
N SER A 109 -0.07 4.95 -1.49
CA SER A 109 -0.25 6.01 -2.46
C SER A 109 -1.52 5.78 -3.30
N TYR A 110 -2.15 6.88 -3.73
CA TYR A 110 -3.25 6.83 -4.70
C TYR A 110 -2.74 7.18 -6.09
N GLU A 111 -2.75 6.19 -6.98
CA GLU A 111 -2.12 6.22 -8.30
C GLU A 111 -3.11 5.77 -9.39
N PRO A 112 -4.24 6.48 -9.55
CA PRO A 112 -5.20 6.14 -10.58
C PRO A 112 -4.56 6.26 -11.96
N GLU A 113 -4.89 5.31 -12.85
CA GLU A 113 -4.57 5.52 -14.26
C GLU A 113 -5.45 6.67 -14.76
N ARG A 114 -4.81 7.77 -15.12
CA ARG A 114 -5.52 8.82 -15.85
C ARG A 114 -5.85 8.22 -17.21
N GLU A 115 -7.13 8.25 -17.60
CA GLU A 115 -7.51 7.96 -18.99
C GLU A 115 -6.49 8.67 -19.88
N ARG A 116 -5.79 7.91 -20.73
CA ARG A 116 -5.07 8.52 -21.84
C ARG A 116 -6.12 9.28 -22.61
N THR A 117 -6.18 10.60 -22.43
CA THR A 117 -6.88 11.46 -23.35
C THR A 117 -6.19 11.23 -24.69
N ASN A 118 -6.80 10.40 -25.54
CA ASN A 118 -6.43 10.30 -26.94
C ASN A 118 -6.60 11.72 -27.49
N GLY A 119 -5.49 12.46 -27.55
CA GLY A 119 -5.44 13.78 -28.12
C GLY A 119 -5.84 13.66 -29.59
N SER A 120 -7.05 14.13 -29.87
CA SER A 120 -7.58 14.43 -31.21
C SER A 120 -6.71 15.43 -31.96
#